data_AF-A0A8T5TP27-F1
#
_entry.id   AF-A0A8T5TP27-F1
#
_cell.length_a   1.000
_cell.length_b   1.000
_cell.length_c   1.000
_cell.angle_alpha   90.00
_cell.angle_beta   90.00
_cell.angle_gamma   90.00
#
_symmetry.space_group_name_H-M   'P 1'
#
loop_
_entity.id
_entity.type
_entity.pdbx_description
1 polymer ?
#
loop_
_entity_poly.entity_id
_entity_poly.type
_entity_poly.pdbx_seq_one_letter_code
_entity_poly.pdbx_strand_id
1 'polypeptide(L)'
;MPDSNEDKLIVALVVCSRCGNAFMIKRGQKKSDNLVCDNCIRLEQRRKQLADSVKESQKEIESSIKGYKNSLRVAKSQQIKQLYFDKIKKTSNTLNNSVELLKKIEETNDEKYIEEYKKLFEEMKKEYAEK
;
A
#
# COMPACT_ATOMS: atom_id res chain seq x y z
N MET A 1 -31.70 32.57 33.34
CA MET A 1 -30.72 31.49 33.17
C MET A 1 -31.41 30.41 32.34
N PRO A 2 -30.92 30.01 31.15
CA PRO A 2 -31.49 28.88 30.44
C PRO A 2 -30.85 27.58 30.93
N ASP A 3 -31.67 26.64 31.36
CA ASP A 3 -31.32 25.25 31.65
C ASP A 3 -30.90 24.52 30.36
N SER A 4 -29.59 24.42 30.12
CA SER A 4 -29.05 23.52 29.11
C SER A 4 -28.85 22.13 29.72
N ASN A 5 -29.96 21.39 29.85
CA ASN A 5 -29.90 19.97 30.16
C ASN A 5 -29.31 19.22 28.96
N GLU A 6 -28.01 18.97 29.08
CA GLU A 6 -27.43 17.65 28.86
C GLU A 6 -27.75 16.99 27.51
N ASP A 7 -26.98 17.37 26.49
CA ASP A 7 -26.57 16.46 25.40
C ASP A 7 -25.76 15.27 25.98
N LYS A 8 -26.40 14.45 26.83
CA LYS A 8 -25.84 13.19 27.30
C LYS A 8 -25.76 12.28 26.10
N LEU A 9 -24.59 12.25 25.45
CA LEU A 9 -24.20 11.25 24.47
C LEU A 9 -24.38 9.87 25.10
N ILE A 10 -25.56 9.27 24.92
CA ILE A 10 -25.83 7.93 25.43
C ILE A 10 -25.10 6.95 24.51
N VAL A 11 -23.92 6.53 24.94
CA VAL A 11 -23.05 5.61 24.23
C VAL A 11 -23.12 4.22 24.84
N ALA A 12 -22.98 3.19 24.02
CA ALA A 12 -22.86 1.80 24.43
C ALA A 12 -21.47 1.30 24.07
N LEU A 13 -20.81 0.63 25.02
CA LEU A 13 -19.53 -0.03 24.78
C LEU A 13 -19.78 -1.36 24.06
N VAL A 14 -19.14 -1.55 22.91
CA VAL A 14 -19.24 -2.78 22.11
C VAL A 14 -17.86 -3.24 21.70
N VAL A 15 -17.66 -4.55 21.58
CA VAL A 15 -16.39 -5.16 21.19
C VAL A 15 -16.27 -5.20 19.67
N CYS A 16 -15.10 -4.82 19.15
CA CYS A 16 -14.80 -4.94 17.73
C CYS A 16 -14.63 -6.40 17.32
N SER A 17 -15.36 -6.79 16.27
CA SER A 17 -15.35 -8.14 15.71
C SER A 17 -14.00 -8.56 15.10
N ARG A 18 -13.12 -7.59 14.79
CA ARG A 18 -11.81 -7.85 14.17
C ARG A 18 -10.63 -7.84 15.14
N CYS A 19 -10.58 -6.87 16.05
CA CYS A 19 -9.44 -6.71 16.97
C CYS A 19 -9.77 -7.00 18.43
N GLY A 20 -11.03 -7.30 18.77
CA GLY A 20 -11.44 -7.55 20.15
C GLY A 20 -11.42 -6.31 21.06
N ASN A 21 -11.03 -5.14 20.55
CA ASN A 21 -11.01 -3.91 21.33
C ASN A 21 -12.42 -3.34 21.49
N ALA A 22 -12.74 -2.91 22.70
CA ALA A 22 -13.99 -2.25 22.98
C ALA A 22 -14.00 -0.80 22.46
N PHE A 23 -15.09 -0.37 21.85
CA PHE A 23 -15.30 0.99 21.35
C PHE A 23 -16.74 1.44 21.57
N MET A 24 -16.96 2.76 21.58
CA MET A 24 -18.25 3.35 21.87
C MET A 24 -19.08 3.55 20.60
N ILE A 25 -20.35 3.15 20.64
CA ILE A 25 -21.35 3.43 19.60
C ILE A 25 -22.52 4.22 20.18
N LYS A 26 -23.23 5.02 19.39
CA LYS A 26 -24.43 5.73 19.86
C LYS A 26 -25.56 4.73 20.15
N ARG A 27 -26.28 4.87 21.27
CA ARG A 27 -27.49 4.08 21.55
C ARG A 27 -28.50 4.29 20.41
N GLY A 28 -28.96 3.20 19.80
CA GLY A 28 -29.90 3.20 18.68
C GLY A 28 -29.26 2.87 17.32
N GLN A 29 -27.93 2.88 17.22
CA GLN A 29 -27.25 2.32 16.06
C GLN A 29 -27.45 0.79 16.07
N LYS A 30 -27.97 0.22 14.96
CA LYS A 30 -28.26 -1.21 14.87
C LYS A 30 -27.01 -2.00 15.27
N LYS A 31 -27.13 -2.82 16.33
CA LYS A 31 -26.12 -3.81 16.71
C LYS A 31 -26.11 -4.90 15.64
N SER A 32 -25.45 -4.65 14.51
CA SER A 32 -25.10 -5.71 13.59
C SER A 32 -23.94 -6.51 14.18
N ASP A 33 -24.00 -7.83 14.11
CA ASP A 33 -23.01 -8.74 14.69
C ASP A 33 -21.57 -8.52 14.18
N ASN A 34 -21.40 -7.75 13.10
CA ASN A 34 -20.12 -7.38 12.51
C ASN A 34 -19.75 -5.91 12.77
N LEU A 35 -19.78 -5.48 14.02
CA LEU A 35 -19.33 -4.13 14.39
C LEU A 35 -17.79 -4.06 14.34
N VAL A 36 -17.28 -3.16 13.51
CA VAL A 36 -15.84 -2.94 13.30
C VAL A 36 -15.50 -1.53 13.78
N CYS A 37 -14.42 -1.38 14.56
CA CYS A 37 -14.02 -0.06 15.06
C CYS A 37 -13.37 0.78 13.95
N ASP A 38 -13.40 2.10 14.12
CA ASP A 38 -12.83 3.05 13.15
C ASP A 38 -11.36 2.77 12.84
N ASN A 39 -10.59 2.27 13.82
CA ASN A 39 -9.19 1.93 13.60
C ASN A 39 -9.03 0.76 12.59
N CYS A 40 -9.82 -0.29 12.75
CA CYS A 40 -9.84 -1.41 11.81
C CYS A 40 -10.32 -0.99 10.41
N ILE A 41 -11.29 -0.07 10.32
CA ILE A 41 -11.76 0.49 9.04
C ILE A 41 -10.63 1.30 8.37
N ARG A 42 -9.96 2.18 9.13
CA ARG A 42 -8.81 2.97 8.63
C ARG A 42 -7.66 2.09 8.17
N LEU A 43 -7.36 1.03 8.92
CA LEU A 43 -6.32 0.06 8.54
C LEU A 43 -6.66 -0.63 7.21
N GLU A 44 -7.90 -1.05 7.01
CA GLU A 44 -8.35 -1.67 5.76
C GLU A 44 -8.30 -0.69 4.57
N GLN A 45 -8.75 0.56 4.78
CA GLN A 45 -8.64 1.61 3.77
C GLN A 45 -7.18 1.89 3.39
N ARG A 46 -6.28 1.99 4.38
CA ARG A 46 -4.85 2.19 4.17
C ARG A 46 -4.23 1.02 3.39
N ARG A 47 -4.61 -0.22 3.70
CA ARG A 47 -4.18 -1.41 2.93
C ARG A 47 -4.65 -1.36 1.49
N LYS A 48 -5.90 -0.97 1.24
CA LYS A 48 -6.43 -0.84 -0.11
C LYS A 48 -5.69 0.21 -0.92
N GLN A 49 -5.44 1.39 -0.33
CA GLN A 49 -4.65 2.44 -0.97
C GLN A 49 -3.22 1.98 -1.29
N LEU A 50 -2.60 1.24 -0.38
CA LEU A 50 -1.29 0.64 -0.62
C LEU A 50 -1.34 -0.35 -1.78
N ALA A 51 -2.30 -1.28 -1.79
CA ALA A 51 -2.46 -2.26 -2.85
C ALA A 51 -2.75 -1.64 -4.23
N ASP A 52 -3.49 -0.53 -4.29
CA ASP A 52 -3.74 0.18 -5.54
C ASP A 52 -2.49 0.92 -6.02
N SER A 53 -1.78 1.61 -5.12
CA SER A 53 -0.49 2.27 -5.43
C SER A 53 0.58 1.26 -5.89
N VAL A 54 0.61 0.08 -5.26
CA VAL A 54 1.44 -1.06 -5.66
C VAL A 54 1.18 -1.44 -7.12
N LYS A 55 -0.08 -1.67 -7.47
CA LYS A 55 -0.47 -2.12 -8.81
C LYS A 55 -0.11 -1.09 -9.86
N GLU A 56 -0.29 0.18 -9.55
CA GLU A 56 0.10 1.26 -10.44
C GLU A 56 1.60 1.25 -10.70
N SER A 57 2.41 1.21 -9.64
CA SER A 57 3.86 1.23 -9.80
C SER A 57 4.43 -0.06 -10.41
N GLN A 58 3.79 -1.23 -10.21
CA GLN A 58 4.13 -2.46 -10.94
C GLN A 58 3.91 -2.29 -12.46
N LYS A 59 2.81 -1.65 -12.88
CA LYS A 59 2.55 -1.35 -14.30
C LYS A 59 3.59 -0.40 -14.89
N GLU A 60 4.05 0.58 -14.13
CA GLU A 60 5.12 1.51 -14.55
C GLU A 60 6.46 0.78 -14.75
N ILE A 61 6.82 -0.12 -13.82
CA ILE A 61 8.01 -0.97 -13.92
C ILE A 61 7.92 -1.87 -15.16
N GLU A 62 6.80 -2.55 -15.37
CA GLU A 62 6.59 -3.40 -16.55
C GLU A 62 6.71 -2.62 -17.85
N SER A 63 6.13 -1.42 -17.90
CA SER A 63 6.22 -0.51 -19.04
C SER A 63 7.67 -0.08 -19.31
N SER A 64 8.44 0.20 -18.25
CA SER A 64 9.87 0.52 -18.34
C SER A 64 10.69 -0.66 -18.89
N ILE A 65 10.45 -1.88 -18.40
CA ILE A 65 11.12 -3.09 -18.89
C ILE A 65 10.81 -3.30 -20.37
N LYS A 66 9.55 -3.11 -20.79
CA LYS A 66 9.15 -3.19 -22.20
C LYS A 66 9.87 -2.13 -23.06
N GLY A 67 9.98 -0.90 -22.56
CA GLY A 67 10.75 0.18 -23.18
C GLY A 67 12.22 -0.21 -23.40
N TYR A 68 12.90 -0.69 -22.35
CA TYR A 68 14.29 -1.12 -22.44
C TYR A 68 14.48 -2.32 -23.38
N LYS A 69 13.55 -3.28 -23.40
CA LYS A 69 13.59 -4.41 -24.37
C LYS A 69 13.49 -3.91 -25.81
N ASN A 70 12.62 -2.94 -26.09
CA ASN A 70 12.51 -2.35 -27.41
C ASN A 70 13.80 -1.62 -27.81
N SER A 71 14.36 -0.79 -26.91
CA SER A 71 15.64 -0.10 -27.14
C SER A 71 16.81 -1.07 -27.33
N LEU A 72 16.84 -2.18 -26.61
CA LEU A 72 17.83 -3.25 -26.76
C LEU A 72 17.76 -3.89 -28.14
N ARG A 73 16.55 -4.12 -28.67
CA ARG A 73 16.34 -4.75 -29.98
C ARG A 73 16.86 -3.88 -31.14
N VAL A 74 16.72 -2.56 -31.02
CA VAL A 74 17.16 -1.60 -32.05
C VAL A 74 18.60 -1.12 -31.87
N ALA A 75 19.21 -1.35 -30.69
CA ALA A 75 20.57 -0.94 -30.41
C ALA A 75 21.57 -1.65 -31.32
N LYS A 76 22.44 -0.87 -31.97
CA LYS A 76 23.48 -1.39 -32.89
C LYS A 76 24.81 -1.69 -32.18
N SER A 77 25.16 -0.90 -31.16
CA SER A 77 26.42 -1.05 -30.41
C SER A 77 26.29 -2.07 -29.28
N GLN A 78 27.32 -2.91 -29.12
CA GLN A 78 27.39 -3.90 -28.04
C GLN A 78 27.41 -3.26 -26.64
N GLN A 79 28.09 -2.12 -26.48
CA GLN A 79 28.12 -1.38 -25.21
C GLN A 79 26.73 -0.83 -24.85
N ILE A 80 26.00 -0.32 -25.85
CA ILE A 80 24.63 0.18 -25.64
C ILE A 80 23.67 -0.97 -25.29
N LYS A 81 23.83 -2.13 -25.92
CA LYS A 81 23.06 -3.34 -25.58
C LYS A 81 23.32 -3.76 -24.13
N GLN A 82 24.58 -3.78 -23.69
CA GLN A 82 24.93 -4.12 -22.32
C GLN A 82 24.26 -3.18 -21.31
N LEU A 83 24.28 -1.87 -21.59
CA LEU A 83 23.64 -0.86 -20.75
C LEU A 83 22.12 -1.07 -20.61
N TYR A 84 21.43 -1.42 -21.69
CA TYR A 84 20.00 -1.76 -21.60
C TYR A 84 19.75 -3.09 -20.88
N PHE A 85 20.64 -4.06 -21.03
CA PHE A 85 20.55 -5.35 -20.33
C PHE A 85 20.67 -5.15 -18.81
N ASP A 86 21.64 -4.33 -18.38
CA ASP A 86 21.84 -3.99 -16.96
C ASP A 86 20.64 -3.22 -16.40
N LYS A 87 20.07 -2.28 -17.16
CA LYS A 87 18.82 -1.58 -16.78
C LYS A 87 17.64 -2.54 -16.64
N ILE A 88 17.46 -3.48 -17.56
CA ILE A 88 16.42 -4.53 -17.46
C ILE A 88 16.63 -5.36 -16.20
N LYS A 89 17.86 -5.82 -15.94
CA LYS A 89 18.19 -6.63 -14.77
C LYS A 89 17.91 -5.89 -13.46
N LYS A 90 18.37 -4.64 -13.35
CA LYS A 90 18.11 -3.80 -12.17
C LYS A 90 16.61 -3.63 -11.93
N THR A 91 15.88 -3.23 -12.97
CA THR A 91 14.43 -2.97 -12.86
C THR A 91 13.66 -4.26 -12.53
N SER A 92 14.06 -5.41 -13.09
CA SER A 92 13.45 -6.71 -12.79
C SER A 92 13.69 -7.16 -11.35
N ASN A 93 14.88 -6.90 -10.79
CA ASN A 93 15.15 -7.17 -9.38
C ASN A 93 14.26 -6.32 -8.48
N THR A 94 14.07 -5.04 -8.81
CA THR A 94 13.18 -4.17 -8.03
C THR A 94 11.73 -4.66 -8.06
N LEU A 95 11.26 -5.17 -9.21
CA LEU A 95 9.94 -5.80 -9.32
C LEU A 95 9.82 -7.03 -8.42
N ASN A 96 10.81 -7.92 -8.44
CA ASN A 96 10.82 -9.10 -7.58
C ASN A 96 10.78 -8.74 -6.10
N ASN A 97 11.60 -7.76 -5.67
CA ASN A 97 11.60 -7.28 -4.29
C ASN A 97 10.25 -6.68 -3.88
N SER A 98 9.60 -5.93 -4.79
CA SER A 98 8.24 -5.41 -4.58
C SER A 98 7.24 -6.56 -4.34
N VAL A 99 7.28 -7.61 -5.16
CA VAL A 99 6.39 -8.77 -5.01
C VAL A 99 6.64 -9.52 -3.70
N GLU A 100 7.90 -9.70 -3.30
CA GLU A 100 8.23 -10.37 -2.03
C GLU A 100 7.76 -9.58 -0.81
N LEU A 101 7.96 -8.26 -0.81
CA LEU A 101 7.49 -7.39 0.27
C LEU A 101 5.97 -7.45 0.42
N LEU A 102 5.23 -7.54 -0.69
CA LEU A 102 3.77 -7.68 -0.64
C LEU A 102 3.32 -8.99 -0.02
N LYS A 103 3.96 -10.10 -0.37
CA LYS A 103 3.69 -11.40 0.26
C LYS A 103 3.91 -11.32 1.77
N LYS A 104 5.01 -10.71 2.20
CA LYS A 104 5.31 -10.51 3.63
C LYS A 104 4.26 -9.64 4.32
N ILE A 105 3.77 -8.58 3.68
CA ILE A 105 2.70 -7.72 4.22
C ILE A 105 1.40 -8.53 4.39
N GLU A 106 1.04 -9.38 3.42
CA GLU A 106 -0.13 -10.26 3.52
C GLU A 106 0.02 -11.31 4.62
N GLU A 107 1.21 -11.89 4.79
CA GLU A 107 1.48 -12.96 5.75
C GLU A 107 1.61 -12.46 7.21
N THR A 108 2.24 -11.30 7.42
CA THR A 108 2.64 -10.85 8.76
C THR A 108 1.83 -9.68 9.30
N ASN A 109 1.07 -8.96 8.46
CA ASN A 109 0.35 -7.74 8.83
C ASN A 109 1.22 -6.65 9.49
N ASP A 110 2.55 -6.74 9.39
CA ASP A 110 3.49 -5.86 10.05
C ASP A 110 3.64 -4.53 9.28
N GLU A 111 3.47 -3.41 9.99
CA GLU A 111 3.63 -2.07 9.43
C GLU A 111 5.06 -1.81 8.92
N LYS A 112 6.06 -2.51 9.44
CA LYS A 112 7.45 -2.36 9.01
C LYS A 112 7.63 -2.69 7.52
N TYR A 113 7.02 -3.77 7.02
CA TYR A 113 7.13 -4.13 5.61
C TYR A 113 6.41 -3.15 4.69
N ILE A 114 5.35 -2.50 5.19
CA ILE A 114 4.66 -1.41 4.48
C ILE A 114 5.60 -0.21 4.30
N GLU A 115 6.39 0.14 5.33
CA GLU A 115 7.37 1.23 5.24
C GLU A 115 8.54 0.88 4.32
N GLU A 116 9.08 -0.33 4.41
CA GLU A 116 10.12 -0.82 3.49
C GLU A 116 9.63 -0.80 2.04
N TYR A 117 8.39 -1.21 1.80
CA TYR A 117 7.75 -1.10 0.50
C TYR A 117 7.70 0.35 0.01
N LYS A 118 7.22 1.29 0.83
CA LYS A 118 7.18 2.72 0.46
C LYS A 118 8.56 3.28 0.10
N LYS A 119 9.60 2.94 0.88
CA LYS A 119 10.98 3.39 0.62
C LYS A 119 11.49 2.88 -0.72
N LEU A 120 11.24 1.61 -1.04
CA LEU A 120 11.65 1.02 -2.32
C LEU A 120 11.04 1.76 -3.53
N PHE A 121 9.78 2.19 -3.42
CA PHE A 121 9.12 2.97 -4.49
C PHE A 121 9.58 4.43 -4.55
N GLU A 122 9.84 5.07 -3.42
CA GLU A 122 10.43 6.42 -3.35
C GLU A 122 11.81 6.45 -4.01
N GLU A 123 12.66 5.46 -3.72
CA GLU A 123 13.99 5.33 -4.33
C GLU A 123 13.91 5.14 -5.84
N MET A 124 13.00 4.29 -6.32
CA MET A 124 12.76 4.19 -7.76
C MET A 124 12.36 5.52 -8.36
N LYS A 125 11.36 6.23 -7.79
CA LYS A 125 10.90 7.51 -8.32
C LYS A 125 12.04 8.53 -8.44
N LYS A 126 12.95 8.57 -7.48
CA LYS A 126 14.16 9.42 -7.55
C LYS A 126 15.08 9.02 -8.69
N GLU A 127 15.38 7.72 -8.84
CA GLU A 127 16.21 7.23 -9.95
C GLU A 127 15.59 7.49 -11.34
N TYR A 128 14.26 7.54 -11.43
CA TYR A 128 13.56 7.88 -12.66
C TYR A 128 13.48 9.39 -12.92
N ALA A 129 13.47 10.21 -11.87
CA ALA A 129 13.44 11.67 -11.96
C ALA A 129 14.82 12.30 -12.26
N GLU A 130 15.92 11.59 -12.01
CA GLU A 130 17.28 12.01 -12.36
C GLU A 130 17.67 11.72 -13.83
N LYS A 131 16.69 11.52 -14.72
CA LYS A 131 16.88 11.46 -16.18
C LYS A 131 16.48 12.76 -16.84
#